data_AF-A0A7S4D6B2-F1
#
_entry.id   AF-A0A7S4D6B2-F1
#
_cell.length_a   1.000
_cell.length_b   1.000
_cell.length_c   1.000
_cell.angle_alpha   90.00
_cell.angle_beta   90.00
_cell.angle_gamma   90.00
#
_symmetry.space_group_name_H-M   'P 1'
#
loop_
_entity.id
_entity.type
_entity.pdbx_description
1 polymer ?
#
loop_
_entity_poly.entity_id
_entity_poly.type
_entity_poly.pdbx_seq_one_letter_code
_entity_poly.pdbx_strand_id
1 'polypeptide(L)'
;LHDRQVAYLSVASGEDQVPYFEAMGYRPTMRLGEDPELKARLEALMEEAEKRLGPAVGRSWRLAKDFHAHCKEGRVAAVADALEAARGEGPERLRSLLDHREPNNQFTPLHGAADQGQEEVARMLLEAGADHDARDGAGSTPLVQAAYHGKEAVVRMLLDAGADKSIKNNTGMT
;
A
#
# COMPACT_ATOMS: atom_id res chain seq x y z
N LEU A 1 6.62 1.82 38.81
CA LEU A 1 7.38 0.59 38.54
C LEU A 1 6.36 -0.54 38.40
N HIS A 2 6.31 -1.17 37.22
CA HIS A 2 5.35 -2.21 36.77
C HIS A 2 3.92 -1.67 36.56
N ASP A 3 3.27 -1.73 35.40
CA ASP A 3 3.40 -2.58 34.22
C ASP A 3 2.96 -1.77 32.99
N ARG A 4 3.87 -1.50 32.06
CA ARG A 4 3.56 -0.98 30.72
C ARG A 4 3.66 -2.14 29.73
N GLN A 5 2.82 -3.16 29.91
CA GLN A 5 2.50 -4.13 28.88
C GLN A 5 1.38 -3.55 28.03
N VAL A 6 1.74 -2.80 26.98
CA VAL A 6 0.85 -2.66 25.83
C VAL A 6 1.36 -3.66 24.81
N ALA A 7 1.07 -4.94 25.07
CA ALA A 7 1.25 -6.02 24.12
C ALA A 7 0.07 -5.95 23.15
N TYR A 8 0.27 -5.40 21.94
CA TYR A 8 -0.64 -5.65 20.83
C TYR A 8 -0.33 -7.05 20.25
N LEU A 9 -0.80 -8.07 20.97
CA LEU A 9 -1.01 -9.42 20.45
C LEU A 9 -2.47 -9.52 20.01
N SER A 10 -2.76 -9.18 18.76
CA SER A 10 -3.98 -9.64 18.08
C SER A 10 -3.75 -9.72 16.58
N VAL A 11 -3.04 -10.78 16.17
CA VAL A 11 -3.00 -11.23 14.76
C VAL A 11 -3.58 -12.65 14.68
N ALA A 12 -4.56 -12.97 15.54
CA ALA A 12 -5.11 -14.33 15.60
C ALA A 12 -6.65 -14.43 15.69
N SER A 13 -7.40 -13.33 15.72
CA SER A 13 -8.86 -13.41 15.74
C SER A 13 -9.45 -12.21 15.02
N GLY A 14 -10.00 -12.45 13.84
CA GLY A 14 -10.50 -11.44 12.91
C GLY A 14 -11.74 -10.67 13.37
N GLU A 15 -11.64 -9.89 14.44
CA GLU A 15 -12.63 -8.89 14.81
C GLU A 15 -11.92 -7.59 15.21
N ASP A 16 -12.35 -6.49 14.58
CA ASP A 16 -11.92 -5.10 14.76
C ASP A 16 -10.42 -4.80 14.66
N GLN A 17 -9.97 -4.65 13.41
CA GLN A 17 -8.65 -4.10 13.09
C GLN A 17 -8.59 -2.62 13.46
N VAL A 18 -8.02 -2.30 14.63
CA VAL A 18 -7.42 -1.00 14.86
C VAL A 18 -6.02 -1.06 14.21
N PRO A 19 -5.76 -0.36 13.10
CA PRO A 19 -4.47 -0.49 12.40
C PRO A 19 -3.33 -0.13 13.37
N TYR A 20 -2.23 -0.88 13.30
CA TYR A 20 -1.00 -0.69 14.08
C TYR A 20 -0.54 0.79 14.21
N PHE A 21 -0.91 1.62 13.24
CA PHE A 21 -0.69 3.06 13.20
C PHE A 21 -1.46 3.86 14.28
N GLU A 22 -2.75 3.57 14.52
CA GLU A 22 -3.53 4.27 15.54
C GLU A 22 -3.04 3.95 16.96
N ALA A 23 -2.59 2.72 17.21
CA ALA A 23 -1.99 2.29 18.48
C ALA A 23 -0.67 3.02 18.80
N MET A 24 0.04 3.51 17.78
CA MET A 24 1.28 4.28 17.89
C MET A 24 1.04 5.80 17.91
N GLY A 25 -0.21 6.26 18.00
CA GLY A 25 -0.58 7.68 18.00
C GLY A 25 -0.56 8.34 16.62
N TYR A 26 -0.48 7.53 15.55
CA TYR A 26 -0.51 8.02 14.19
C TYR A 26 -1.96 8.26 13.78
N ARG A 27 -2.33 9.54 13.55
CA ARG A 27 -3.64 9.88 12.98
C ARG A 27 -3.58 9.77 11.45
N PRO A 28 -4.56 9.11 10.79
CA PRO A 28 -4.57 8.88 9.33
C PRO A 28 -4.56 10.15 8.45
N THR A 29 -4.61 11.33 9.04
CA THR A 29 -4.64 12.63 8.36
C THR A 29 -3.26 13.27 8.18
N MET A 30 -2.19 12.73 8.77
CA MET A 30 -0.84 13.26 8.55
C MET A 30 -0.26 12.73 7.25
N ARG A 31 -0.04 13.61 6.27
CA ARG A 31 0.82 13.30 5.13
C ARG A 31 2.26 13.20 5.61
N LEU A 32 2.80 11.99 5.77
CA LEU A 32 4.23 11.72 6.05
C LEU A 32 5.20 12.41 5.07
N GLY A 33 4.72 12.98 3.96
CA GLY A 33 5.52 13.80 3.04
C GLY A 33 5.85 15.20 3.53
N GLU A 34 5.17 15.72 4.57
CA GLU A 34 5.36 17.09 5.05
C GLU A 34 6.43 17.23 6.15
N ASP A 35 6.83 16.13 6.81
CA ASP A 35 7.83 16.13 7.88
C ASP A 35 8.88 15.01 7.68
N PRO A 36 10.08 15.33 7.14
CA PRO A 36 11.14 14.35 6.94
C PRO A 36 11.72 13.80 8.25
N GLU A 37 11.63 14.53 9.36
CA GLU A 37 12.08 14.04 10.68
C GLU A 37 11.12 12.99 11.22
N LEU A 38 9.80 13.21 11.07
CA LEU A 38 8.80 12.22 11.47
C LEU A 38 8.94 10.91 10.66
N LYS A 39 9.22 11.02 9.36
CA LYS A 39 9.53 9.87 8.51
C LYS A 39 10.75 9.10 9.02
N ALA A 40 11.85 9.80 9.27
CA ALA A 40 13.07 9.18 9.79
C ALA A 40 12.85 8.52 11.16
N ARG A 41 12.05 9.13 12.04
CA ARG A 41 11.69 8.56 13.35
C ARG A 41 10.85 7.30 13.23
N LEU A 42 9.91 7.26 12.29
CA LEU A 42 9.11 6.05 12.02
C LEU A 42 9.97 4.93 11.45
N GLU A 43 10.86 5.23 10.50
CA GLU A 43 11.81 4.25 9.97
C GLU A 43 12.71 3.69 11.09
N ALA A 44 13.25 4.55 11.95
CA ALA A 44 14.07 4.14 13.10
C ALA A 44 13.28 3.29 14.12
N LEU A 45 12.02 3.64 14.39
CA LEU A 45 11.15 2.86 15.28
C LEU A 45 10.85 1.47 14.72
N MET A 46 10.62 1.35 13.42
CA MET A 46 10.38 0.07 12.76
C MET A 46 11.65 -0.79 12.70
N GLU A 47 12.82 -0.17 12.52
CA GLU A 47 14.12 -0.85 12.60
C GLU A 47 14.40 -1.37 14.02
N GLU A 48 14.06 -0.59 15.05
CA GLU A 48 14.18 -1.01 16.45
C GLU A 48 13.16 -2.11 16.81
N ALA A 49 11.94 -2.02 16.27
CA ALA A 49 10.91 -3.05 16.42
C ALA A 49 11.35 -4.39 15.79
N GLU A 50 12.03 -4.35 14.65
CA GLU A 50 12.63 -5.54 14.04
C GLU A 50 13.75 -6.16 14.90
N LYS A 51 14.63 -5.34 15.49
CA LYS A 51 15.65 -5.83 16.43
C LYS A 51 15.02 -6.54 17.63
N ARG A 52 13.87 -6.06 18.11
CA ARG A 52 13.15 -6.64 19.27
C ARG A 52 12.26 -7.84 18.94
N LEU A 53 11.55 -7.81 17.80
CA LEU A 53 10.53 -8.80 17.43
C LEU A 53 11.04 -9.83 16.41
N GLY A 54 12.26 -9.66 15.92
CA GLY A 54 12.91 -10.56 14.97
C GLY A 54 12.63 -10.22 13.51
N PRO A 55 13.39 -10.81 12.58
CA PRO A 55 13.41 -10.41 11.17
C PRO A 55 12.11 -10.69 10.43
N ALA A 56 11.18 -11.48 10.98
CA ALA A 56 9.88 -11.74 10.35
C ALA A 56 8.99 -10.48 10.28
N VAL A 57 8.97 -9.67 11.35
CA VAL A 57 8.20 -8.41 11.40
C VAL A 57 8.88 -7.34 10.54
N GLY A 58 10.22 -7.30 10.57
CA GLY A 58 11.06 -6.43 9.76
C GLY A 58 11.00 -6.66 8.26
N ARG A 59 10.97 -7.93 7.84
CA ARG A 59 10.86 -8.31 6.43
C ARG A 59 9.53 -7.88 5.83
N SER A 60 8.43 -7.96 6.57
CA SER A 60 7.09 -7.63 6.05
C SER A 60 6.98 -6.17 5.61
N TRP A 61 7.47 -5.22 6.43
CA TRP A 61 7.41 -3.79 6.09
C TRP A 61 8.39 -3.39 4.99
N ARG A 62 9.61 -3.95 4.99
CA ARG A 62 10.61 -3.68 3.94
C ARG A 62 10.17 -4.24 2.59
N LEU A 63 9.67 -5.48 2.58
CA LEU A 63 9.16 -6.11 1.37
C LEU A 63 7.99 -5.30 0.79
N ALA A 64 7.09 -4.78 1.62
CA ALA A 64 5.99 -3.95 1.16
C ALA A 64 6.46 -2.61 0.59
N LYS A 65 7.42 -1.93 1.25
CA LYS A 65 8.04 -0.70 0.75
C LYS A 65 8.77 -0.92 -0.59
N ASP A 66 9.58 -1.97 -0.66
CA ASP A 66 10.30 -2.33 -1.88
C ASP A 66 9.31 -2.70 -3.00
N PHE A 67 8.21 -3.36 -2.67
CA PHE A 67 7.13 -3.68 -3.61
C PHE A 67 6.49 -2.43 -4.23
N HIS A 68 6.19 -1.40 -3.44
CA HIS A 68 5.70 -0.12 -4.00
C HIS A 68 6.72 0.50 -4.95
N ALA A 69 8.01 0.47 -4.62
CA ALA A 69 9.06 0.97 -5.50
C ALA A 69 9.14 0.15 -6.79
N HIS A 70 9.06 -1.18 -6.71
CA HIS A 70 9.03 -2.06 -7.89
C HIS A 70 7.84 -1.76 -8.80
N CYS A 71 6.67 -1.47 -8.21
CA CYS A 71 5.48 -1.12 -8.96
C CYS A 71 5.61 0.25 -9.66
N LYS A 72 6.19 1.26 -8.98
CA LYS A 72 6.43 2.59 -9.55
C LYS A 72 7.50 2.56 -10.66
N GLU A 73 8.58 1.80 -10.45
CA GLU A 73 9.70 1.69 -11.38
C GLU A 73 9.42 0.77 -12.58
N GLY A 74 8.33 0.00 -12.56
CA GLY A 74 8.02 -0.95 -13.64
C GLY A 74 8.88 -2.21 -13.60
N ARG A 75 9.37 -2.63 -12.43
CA ARG A 75 10.19 -3.85 -12.28
C ARG A 75 9.33 -5.11 -12.32
N VAL A 76 8.85 -5.45 -13.51
CA VAL A 76 7.92 -6.57 -13.79
C VAL A 76 8.38 -7.88 -13.14
N ALA A 77 9.64 -8.28 -13.30
CA ALA A 77 10.16 -9.51 -12.72
C ALA A 77 10.09 -9.51 -11.17
N ALA A 78 10.47 -8.40 -10.54
CA ALA A 78 10.45 -8.30 -9.08
C ALA A 78 9.01 -8.23 -8.53
N VAL A 79 8.08 -7.62 -9.26
CA VAL A 79 6.65 -7.64 -8.93
C VAL A 79 6.10 -9.06 -9.06
N ALA A 80 6.44 -9.78 -10.13
CA ALA A 80 6.03 -11.18 -10.33
C ALA A 80 6.51 -12.05 -9.19
N ASP A 81 7.80 -12.01 -8.87
CA ASP A 81 8.41 -12.79 -7.81
C ASP A 81 7.76 -12.50 -6.45
N ALA A 82 7.45 -11.23 -6.15
CA ALA A 82 6.79 -10.83 -4.93
C ALA A 82 5.33 -11.33 -4.86
N LEU A 83 4.59 -11.28 -5.98
CA LEU A 83 3.22 -11.79 -6.05
C LEU A 83 3.19 -13.32 -5.91
N GLU A 84 4.11 -14.04 -6.54
CA GLU A 84 4.23 -15.49 -6.42
C GLU A 84 4.66 -15.91 -5.00
N ALA A 85 5.61 -15.20 -4.39
CA ALA A 85 5.97 -15.43 -2.99
C ALA A 85 4.76 -15.22 -2.06
N ALA A 86 4.00 -14.14 -2.25
CA ALA A 86 2.81 -13.86 -1.47
C ALA A 86 1.70 -14.91 -1.69
N ARG A 87 1.53 -15.42 -2.92
CA ARG A 87 0.62 -16.54 -3.23
C ARG A 87 1.03 -17.82 -2.51
N GLY A 88 2.33 -18.10 -2.42
CA GLY A 88 2.87 -19.25 -1.68
C GLY A 88 2.69 -19.18 -0.16
N GLU A 89 2.69 -17.97 0.41
CA GLU A 89 2.43 -17.74 1.85
C GLU A 89 0.94 -17.80 2.22
N GLY A 90 0.04 -17.59 1.26
CA GLY A 90 -1.41 -17.74 1.41
C GLY A 90 -2.22 -16.55 0.89
N PRO A 91 -3.56 -16.70 0.74
CA PRO A 91 -4.41 -15.68 0.11
C PRO A 91 -4.47 -14.37 0.90
N GLU A 92 -4.41 -14.44 2.23
CA GLU A 92 -4.42 -13.25 3.10
C GLU A 92 -3.13 -12.42 2.94
N ARG A 93 -2.00 -13.08 2.68
CA ARG A 93 -0.73 -12.40 2.44
C ARG A 93 -0.77 -11.64 1.14
N LEU A 94 -1.29 -12.27 0.08
CA LEU A 94 -1.48 -11.63 -1.22
C LEU A 94 -2.41 -10.42 -1.10
N ARG A 95 -3.57 -10.56 -0.47
CA ARG A 95 -4.50 -9.46 -0.23
C ARG A 95 -3.84 -8.31 0.53
N SER A 96 -3.17 -8.61 1.63
CA SER A 96 -2.45 -7.60 2.42
C SER A 96 -1.34 -6.90 1.64
N LEU A 97 -0.73 -7.56 0.65
CA LEU A 97 0.30 -6.95 -0.21
C LEU A 97 -0.34 -6.00 -1.24
N LEU A 98 -1.44 -6.42 -1.87
CA LEU A 98 -2.17 -5.64 -2.87
C LEU A 98 -2.90 -4.44 -2.26
N ASP A 99 -3.42 -4.60 -1.03
CA ASP A 99 -4.12 -3.54 -0.29
C ASP A 99 -3.17 -2.75 0.62
N HIS A 100 -1.85 -2.99 0.54
CA HIS A 100 -0.90 -2.25 1.34
C HIS A 100 -0.97 -0.75 0.99
N ARG A 101 -1.06 0.08 2.02
CA ARG A 101 -1.22 1.54 1.89
C ARG A 101 0.04 2.22 2.38
N GLU A 102 0.66 3.01 1.50
CA GLU A 102 1.78 3.86 1.92
C GLU A 102 1.29 4.83 3.01
N PRO A 103 2.00 4.96 4.14
CA PRO A 103 1.48 5.69 5.29
C PRO A 103 1.38 7.22 5.08
N ASN A 104 1.96 7.76 4.00
CA ASN A 104 1.98 9.19 3.68
C ASN A 104 0.81 9.70 2.83
N ASN A 105 0.30 8.87 1.94
CA ASN A 105 -0.72 9.25 0.97
C ASN A 105 -1.79 8.16 0.84
N GLN A 106 -1.67 7.06 1.59
CA GLN A 106 -2.50 5.86 1.48
C GLN A 106 -2.52 5.24 0.07
N PHE A 107 -1.46 5.43 -0.71
CA PHE A 107 -1.34 4.83 -2.04
C PHE A 107 -1.27 3.32 -1.93
N THR A 108 -2.05 2.64 -2.77
CA THR A 108 -1.87 1.20 -3.02
C THR A 108 -0.79 0.97 -4.09
N PRO A 109 -0.26 -0.25 -4.25
CA PRO A 109 0.67 -0.57 -5.32
C PRO A 109 0.10 -0.22 -6.71
N LEU A 110 -1.21 -0.39 -6.89
CA LEU A 110 -1.90 -0.04 -8.14
C LEU A 110 -1.92 1.48 -8.39
N HIS A 111 -2.04 2.32 -7.35
CA HIS A 111 -1.85 3.77 -7.49
C HIS A 111 -0.46 4.10 -8.00
N GLY A 112 0.58 3.45 -7.46
CA GLY A 112 1.96 3.67 -7.90
C GLY A 112 2.20 3.29 -9.36
N ALA A 113 1.64 2.15 -9.79
CA ALA A 113 1.72 1.73 -11.19
C ALA A 113 0.93 2.68 -12.12
N ALA A 114 -0.25 3.13 -11.70
CA ALA A 114 -1.11 4.04 -12.45
C ALA A 114 -0.51 5.45 -12.61
N ASP A 115 0.05 6.00 -11.54
CA ASP A 115 0.73 7.29 -11.51
C ASP A 115 1.91 7.34 -12.50
N GLN A 116 2.71 6.27 -12.54
CA GLN A 116 3.90 6.20 -13.40
C GLN A 116 3.58 5.72 -14.82
N GLY A 117 2.41 5.10 -15.04
CA GLY A 117 2.00 4.56 -16.34
C GLY A 117 2.58 3.16 -16.63
N GLN A 118 2.82 2.37 -15.59
CA GLN A 118 3.42 1.05 -15.71
C GLN A 118 2.36 0.02 -16.10
N GLU A 119 2.10 -0.09 -17.40
CA GLU A 119 1.02 -0.92 -17.96
C GLU A 119 1.12 -2.41 -17.56
N GLU A 120 2.29 -3.02 -17.74
CA GLU A 120 2.50 -4.45 -17.45
C GLU A 120 2.33 -4.74 -15.96
N VAL A 121 2.85 -3.87 -15.10
CA VAL A 121 2.67 -3.97 -13.64
C VAL A 121 1.21 -3.80 -13.25
N ALA A 122 0.53 -2.78 -13.79
CA ALA A 122 -0.88 -2.53 -13.50
C ALA A 122 -1.73 -3.75 -13.87
N ARG A 123 -1.45 -4.37 -15.03
CA ARG A 123 -2.11 -5.61 -15.46
C ARG A 123 -1.91 -6.74 -14.45
N MET A 124 -0.67 -6.99 -14.04
CA MET A 124 -0.36 -8.06 -13.09
C MET A 124 -1.03 -7.85 -11.73
N LEU A 125 -1.10 -6.61 -11.26
CA LEU A 125 -1.78 -6.27 -10.01
C LEU A 125 -3.29 -6.52 -10.12
N LEU A 126 -3.92 -6.12 -11.24
CA LEU A 126 -5.34 -6.38 -11.49
C LEU A 126 -5.64 -7.88 -11.61
N GLU A 127 -4.81 -8.63 -12.35
CA GLU A 127 -4.92 -10.09 -12.46
C GLU A 127 -4.70 -10.80 -11.11
N ALA A 128 -3.92 -10.20 -10.21
CA ALA A 128 -3.76 -10.68 -8.84
C ALA A 128 -4.94 -10.32 -7.91
N GLY A 129 -5.90 -9.52 -8.38
CA GLY A 129 -7.09 -9.14 -7.63
C GLY A 129 -6.93 -7.85 -6.83
N ALA A 130 -6.05 -6.93 -7.25
CA ALA A 130 -5.97 -5.61 -6.64
C ALA A 130 -7.29 -4.85 -6.82
N ASP A 131 -7.71 -4.12 -5.77
CA ASP A 131 -8.86 -3.24 -5.84
C ASP A 131 -8.59 -2.04 -6.76
N HIS A 132 -9.26 -2.03 -7.92
CA HIS A 132 -9.15 -1.00 -8.94
C HIS A 132 -9.87 0.31 -8.58
N ASP A 133 -10.76 0.27 -7.59
CA ASP A 133 -11.50 1.43 -7.07
C ASP A 133 -10.97 1.89 -5.70
N ALA A 134 -9.83 1.34 -5.27
CA ALA A 134 -9.18 1.72 -4.02
C ALA A 134 -8.98 3.23 -3.97
N ARG A 135 -9.34 3.87 -2.86
CA ARG A 135 -9.17 5.32 -2.67
C ARG A 135 -7.93 5.63 -1.85
N ASP A 136 -7.07 6.50 -2.35
CA ASP A 136 -5.95 7.06 -1.59
C ASP A 136 -6.41 8.10 -0.54
N GLY A 137 -5.47 8.71 0.18
CA GLY A 137 -5.72 9.73 1.19
C GLY A 137 -6.27 11.06 0.64
N ALA A 138 -6.17 11.29 -0.66
CA ALA A 138 -6.86 12.38 -1.36
C ALA A 138 -8.23 11.96 -1.92
N GLY A 139 -8.63 10.70 -1.68
CA GLY A 139 -9.84 10.10 -2.23
C GLY A 139 -9.74 9.77 -3.71
N SER A 140 -8.56 9.88 -4.32
CA SER A 140 -8.34 9.54 -5.72
C SER A 140 -8.27 8.02 -5.89
N THR A 141 -8.74 7.53 -7.03
CA THR A 141 -8.56 6.13 -7.46
C THR A 141 -7.33 6.01 -8.35
N PRO A 142 -6.83 4.79 -8.62
CA PRO A 142 -5.79 4.57 -9.63
C PRO A 142 -6.18 5.16 -10.99
N LEU A 143 -7.47 5.12 -11.35
CA LEU A 143 -7.98 5.70 -12.58
C LEU A 143 -7.82 7.22 -12.62
N VAL A 144 -8.18 7.91 -11.53
CA VAL A 144 -7.99 9.37 -11.40
C VAL A 144 -6.50 9.74 -11.50
N GLN A 145 -5.61 8.97 -10.86
CA GLN A 145 -4.16 9.21 -10.93
C GLN A 145 -3.62 9.02 -12.36
N ALA A 146 -3.98 7.91 -13.03
CA ALA A 146 -3.60 7.65 -14.41
C ALA A 146 -4.12 8.75 -15.36
N ALA A 147 -5.36 9.18 -15.19
CA ALA A 147 -5.98 10.23 -15.99
C ALA A 147 -5.29 11.59 -15.77
N TYR A 148 -5.02 11.96 -14.52
CA TYR A 148 -4.34 13.20 -14.16
C TYR A 148 -2.93 13.29 -14.78
N HIS A 149 -2.21 12.16 -14.81
CA HIS A 149 -0.87 12.08 -15.39
C HIS A 149 -0.85 11.72 -16.89
N GLY A 150 -2.01 11.64 -17.56
CA GLY A 150 -2.12 11.39 -19.00
C GLY A 150 -1.68 9.98 -19.43
N LYS A 151 -1.79 8.99 -18.54
CA LYS A 151 -1.37 7.60 -18.78
C LYS A 151 -2.46 6.81 -19.51
N GLU A 152 -2.71 7.18 -20.77
CA GLU A 152 -3.86 6.67 -21.56
C GLU A 152 -3.99 5.14 -21.58
N ALA A 153 -2.88 4.41 -21.70
CA ALA A 153 -2.91 2.96 -21.77
C ALA A 153 -3.33 2.32 -20.43
N VAL A 154 -2.86 2.87 -19.30
CA VAL A 154 -3.30 2.42 -17.97
C VAL A 154 -4.76 2.81 -17.71
N VAL A 155 -5.19 3.99 -18.17
CA VAL A 155 -6.60 4.41 -18.10
C VAL A 155 -7.50 3.40 -18.82
N ARG A 156 -7.16 3.03 -20.06
CA ARG A 156 -7.92 2.01 -20.81
C ARG A 156 -7.96 0.68 -20.07
N MET A 157 -6.82 0.23 -19.57
CA MET A 157 -6.71 -1.02 -18.82
C MET A 157 -7.58 -1.04 -17.55
N LEU A 158 -7.60 0.04 -16.78
CA LEU A 158 -8.43 0.16 -15.58
C LEU A 158 -9.92 0.18 -15.94
N LEU A 159 -10.31 0.86 -17.02
CA LEU A 159 -11.69 0.86 -17.51
C LEU A 159 -12.12 -0.51 -18.01
N ASP A 160 -11.24 -1.23 -18.72
CA ASP A 160 -11.50 -2.60 -19.18
C ASP A 160 -11.62 -3.58 -18.00
N ALA A 161 -10.92 -3.32 -16.90
CA ALA A 161 -11.05 -4.05 -15.64
C ALA A 161 -12.32 -3.69 -14.84
N GLY A 162 -13.10 -2.70 -15.30
CA GLY A 162 -14.37 -2.30 -14.67
C GLY A 162 -14.27 -1.16 -13.67
N ALA A 163 -13.17 -0.39 -13.66
CA ALA A 163 -13.01 0.75 -12.76
C ALA A 163 -14.12 1.80 -12.95
N ASP A 164 -14.66 2.26 -11.82
CA ASP A 164 -15.75 3.23 -11.84
C ASP A 164 -15.23 4.65 -12.08
N LYS A 165 -15.37 5.10 -13.34
CA LYS A 165 -15.05 6.46 -13.79
C LYS A 165 -15.89 7.58 -13.16
N SER A 166 -16.93 7.25 -12.40
CA SER A 166 -17.76 8.25 -11.71
C SER A 166 -17.22 8.61 -10.33
N ILE A 167 -16.26 7.83 -9.81
CA ILE A 167 -15.66 8.05 -8.50
C ILE A 167 -14.90 9.36 -8.49
N LYS A 168 -15.34 10.29 -7.64
CA LYS A 168 -14.70 11.58 -7.45
C LYS A 168 -13.70 11.54 -6.32
N ASN A 169 -12.56 12.19 -6.48
CA ASN A 169 -11.65 12.48 -5.38
C ASN A 169 -12.18 13.61 -4.48
N ASN A 170 -11.45 13.94 -3.41
CA ASN A 170 -11.88 14.95 -2.42
C ASN A 170 -11.98 16.38 -3.00
N THR A 171 -11.39 16.62 -4.18
CA THR A 171 -11.48 17.90 -4.91
C THR A 171 -12.56 17.87 -5.99
N GLY A 172 -13.31 16.77 -6.13
CA GLY A 172 -14.39 16.63 -7.10
C GLY A 172 -13.95 16.21 -8.52
N MET A 173 -12.68 15.81 -8.70
CA MET A 173 -12.15 15.34 -9.98
C MET A 173 -12.46 13.86 -10.19
N THR A 174 -12.78 13.49 -11.43
CA THR A 174 -13.07 12.13 -11.93
C THR A 174 -12.14 11.79 -13.08
#